data_AF-A0A9W6RGV1-F1
#
_entry.id   AF-A0A9W6RGV1-F1
#
_cell.length_a   1.000
_cell.length_b   1.000
_cell.length_c   1.000
_cell.angle_alpha   90.00
_cell.angle_beta   90.00
_cell.angle_gamma   90.00
#
_symmetry.space_group_name_H-M   'P 1'
#
loop_
_entity.id
_entity.type
_entity.pdbx_description
1 polymer ?
#
loop_
_entity_poly.entity_id
_entity_poly.type
_entity_poly.pdbx_seq_one_letter_code
_entity_poly.pdbx_strand_id
1 'polypeptide(L)'
;MARRTIHVAEYDPAWPARAAAAIEELEQALPGVMVEIEHIGSTAVPGLAAKPIIDLMAAVTDLEIVERDEETLAALGYHRHFNGMVDRLLYVRAPGGVRDHILHVVTLASWPTRNQRIFAITAGRTAHIHLGQGCRCCRCRT
;
A
#
# COMPACT_ATOMS: atom_id res chain seq x y z
N MET A 1 -13.61 27.38 -10.70
CA MET A 1 -13.05 26.12 -10.16
C MET A 1 -11.65 25.93 -10.72
N ALA A 2 -10.62 25.86 -9.87
CA ALA A 2 -9.25 25.62 -10.33
C ALA A 2 -9.07 24.15 -10.75
N ARG A 3 -8.55 23.92 -11.96
CA ARG A 3 -8.21 22.58 -12.45
C ARG A 3 -7.02 22.07 -11.63
N ARG A 4 -7.23 21.05 -10.80
CA ARG A 4 -6.16 20.39 -10.05
C ARG A 4 -5.30 19.61 -11.04
N THR A 5 -4.08 20.08 -11.30
CA THR A 5 -3.11 19.36 -12.14
C THR A 5 -2.71 18.07 -11.44
N ILE A 6 -2.94 16.93 -12.10
CA ILE A 6 -2.49 15.62 -11.62
C ILE A 6 -1.12 15.36 -12.25
N HIS A 7 -0.09 15.23 -11.43
CA HIS A 7 1.23 14.80 -11.88
C HIS A 7 1.37 13.29 -11.72
N VAL A 8 1.73 12.63 -12.81
CA VAL A 8 2.10 11.20 -12.86
C VAL A 8 3.57 11.17 -13.28
N ALA A 9 4.36 10.40 -12.55
CA ALA A 9 5.78 10.18 -12.80
C ALA A 9 6.01 8.76 -13.31
N GLU A 10 7.08 8.56 -14.08
CA GLU A 10 7.61 7.24 -14.38
C GLU A 10 8.00 6.52 -13.08
N TYR A 11 8.10 5.19 -13.15
CA TYR A 11 8.49 4.40 -12.00
C TYR A 11 9.84 4.86 -11.42
N ASP A 12 9.86 5.10 -10.11
CA ASP A 12 11.07 5.46 -9.38
C ASP A 12 11.54 4.25 -8.55
N PRO A 13 12.74 3.70 -8.81
CA PRO A 13 13.28 2.57 -8.06
C PRO A 13 13.56 2.91 -6.57
N ALA A 14 13.49 4.18 -6.17
CA ALA A 14 13.56 4.56 -4.77
C ALA A 14 12.24 4.38 -4.00
N TRP A 15 11.10 4.18 -4.66
CA TRP A 15 9.81 4.02 -3.97
C TRP A 15 9.77 2.87 -2.96
N PRO A 16 10.28 1.65 -3.26
CA PRO A 16 10.33 0.57 -2.27
C PRO A 16 11.15 0.93 -1.02
N ALA A 17 12.31 1.60 -1.21
CA ALA A 17 13.15 2.03 -0.09
C ALA A 17 12.47 3.11 0.77
N ARG A 18 11.74 4.05 0.13
CA ARG A 18 10.94 5.06 0.85
C ARG A 18 9.81 4.43 1.66
N ALA A 19 9.15 3.42 1.10
CA ALA A 19 8.12 2.68 1.81
C ALA A 19 8.69 1.90 2.99
N ALA A 20 9.82 1.20 2.81
CA ALA A 20 10.49 0.48 3.89
C ALA A 20 10.92 1.41 5.04
N ALA A 21 11.47 2.58 4.73
CA ALA A 21 11.83 3.57 5.74
C ALA A 21 10.61 4.10 6.50
N ALA A 22 9.48 4.34 5.82
CA ALA A 22 8.24 4.76 6.47
C ALA A 22 7.64 3.65 7.34
N ILE A 23 7.74 2.38 6.92
CA ILE A 23 7.33 1.23 7.73
C ILE A 23 8.16 1.17 9.02
N GLU A 24 9.49 1.27 8.92
CA GLU A 24 10.38 1.24 10.07
C GLU A 24 10.08 2.40 11.05
N GLU A 25 9.87 3.62 10.53
CA GLU A 25 9.48 4.79 11.33
C GLU A 25 8.17 4.55 12.12
N LEU A 26 7.17 3.95 11.46
CA LEU A 26 5.88 3.64 12.07
C LEU A 26 5.99 2.54 13.14
N GLU A 27 6.75 1.48 12.87
CA GLU A 27 6.97 0.37 13.81
C GLU A 27 7.76 0.82 15.05
N GLN A 28 8.75 1.71 14.87
CA GLN A 28 9.52 2.27 15.98
C GLN A 28 8.68 3.19 16.86
N ALA A 29 7.82 4.01 16.26
CA ALA A 29 6.97 4.95 16.99
C ALA A 29 5.78 4.26 17.70
N LEU A 30 5.26 3.18 17.11
CA LEU A 30 4.08 2.45 17.61
C LEU A 30 4.39 0.95 17.77
N PRO A 31 5.32 0.58 18.67
CA PRO A 31 5.79 -0.79 18.79
C PRO A 31 4.66 -1.74 19.20
N GLY A 32 4.45 -2.78 18.38
CA GLY A 32 3.45 -3.82 18.64
C GLY A 32 2.00 -3.44 18.33
N VAL A 33 1.75 -2.22 17.83
CA VAL A 33 0.41 -1.79 17.40
C VAL A 33 0.06 -2.39 16.04
N MET A 34 1.00 -2.31 15.09
CA MET A 34 0.83 -2.83 13.73
C MET A 34 1.20 -4.31 13.71
N VAL A 35 0.20 -5.17 13.51
CA VAL A 35 0.39 -6.63 13.43
C VAL A 35 1.04 -7.01 12.09
N GLU A 36 0.62 -6.35 11.02
CA GLU A 36 1.16 -6.50 9.66
C GLU A 36 1.21 -5.12 9.02
N ILE A 37 2.18 -4.87 8.14
CA ILE A 37 2.23 -3.64 7.34
C ILE A 37 2.89 -3.91 5.99
N GLU A 38 2.29 -3.40 4.91
CA GLU A 38 2.74 -3.62 3.53
C GLU A 38 2.73 -2.34 2.71
N HIS A 39 3.71 -2.22 1.79
CA HIS A 39 3.67 -1.25 0.69
C HIS A 39 2.67 -1.72 -0.37
N ILE A 40 1.65 -0.91 -0.62
CA ILE A 40 0.57 -1.18 -1.55
C ILE A 40 0.48 -0.09 -2.63
N GLY A 41 -0.53 -0.19 -3.50
CA GLY A 41 -0.79 0.82 -4.52
C GLY A 41 0.18 0.74 -5.70
N SER A 42 0.07 1.70 -6.62
CA SER A 42 0.83 1.67 -7.88
C SER A 42 2.33 1.86 -7.68
N THR A 43 2.76 2.60 -6.65
CA THR A 43 4.19 2.82 -6.37
C THR A 43 4.91 1.56 -5.87
N ALA A 44 4.16 0.53 -5.44
CA ALA A 44 4.68 -0.78 -5.08
C ALA A 44 4.92 -1.70 -6.29
N VAL A 45 4.54 -1.29 -7.50
CA VAL A 45 4.66 -2.12 -8.72
C VAL A 45 5.85 -1.64 -9.55
N PRO A 46 6.94 -2.43 -9.66
CA PRO A 46 8.08 -2.09 -10.50
C PRO A 46 7.69 -1.80 -11.95
N GLY A 47 8.20 -0.68 -12.47
CA GLY A 47 7.97 -0.25 -13.86
C GLY A 47 6.61 0.42 -14.12
N LEU A 48 5.74 0.57 -13.12
CA LEU A 48 4.45 1.23 -13.29
C LEU A 48 4.55 2.74 -13.01
N ALA A 49 4.19 3.56 -14.00
CA ALA A 49 4.03 4.99 -13.81
C ALA A 49 2.88 5.30 -12.85
N ALA A 50 3.10 6.21 -11.90
CA ALA A 50 2.18 6.46 -10.80
C ALA A 50 2.24 7.91 -10.30
N LYS A 51 1.28 8.29 -9.47
CA LYS A 51 1.45 9.49 -8.62
C LYS A 51 2.55 9.17 -7.61
N PRO A 52 3.51 10.07 -7.33
CA PRO A 52 4.63 9.81 -6.44
C PRO A 52 4.21 9.87 -4.95
N ILE A 53 3.25 9.02 -4.59
CA ILE A 53 2.66 8.88 -3.25
C ILE A 53 2.86 7.43 -2.82
N ILE A 54 3.42 7.23 -1.64
CA ILE A 54 3.61 5.91 -1.05
C ILE A 54 2.33 5.53 -0.30
N ASP A 55 1.65 4.48 -0.74
CA ASP A 55 0.49 3.94 -0.05
C ASP A 55 0.91 2.75 0.83
N LEU A 56 0.63 2.81 2.12
CA LEU A 56 0.87 1.75 3.09
C LEU A 56 -0.46 1.21 3.60
N MET A 57 -0.53 -0.09 3.87
CA MET A 57 -1.64 -0.67 4.62
C MET A 57 -1.11 -1.39 5.85
N ALA A 58 -1.65 -1.06 7.02
CA ALA A 58 -1.35 -1.72 8.29
C ALA A 58 -2.60 -2.45 8.83
N ALA A 59 -2.39 -3.67 9.33
CA ALA A 59 -3.37 -4.42 10.10
C ALA A 59 -3.15 -4.18 11.60
N VAL A 60 -4.23 -3.97 12.34
CA VAL A 60 -4.22 -3.85 13.81
C VAL A 60 -5.26 -4.78 14.42
N THR A 61 -5.13 -5.08 15.71
CA THR A 61 -6.13 -5.88 16.43
C THR A 61 -7.44 -5.13 16.60
N ASP A 62 -7.37 -3.84 16.92
CA ASP A 62 -8.49 -2.92 17.05
C ASP A 62 -8.09 -1.53 16.50
N LEU A 63 -9.01 -0.87 15.79
CA LEU A 63 -8.80 0.47 15.27
C LEU A 63 -8.65 1.48 16.42
N GLU A 64 -9.35 1.29 17.54
CA GLU A 64 -9.30 2.19 18.69
C GLU A 64 -7.89 2.36 19.26
N ILE A 65 -7.04 1.34 19.15
CA ILE A 65 -5.65 1.40 19.63
C ILE A 65 -4.91 2.50 18.88
N VAL A 66 -5.07 2.56 17.56
CA VAL A 66 -4.44 3.61 16.73
C VAL A 66 -5.06 4.96 16.98
N GLU A 67 -6.37 5.02 17.23
CA GLU A 67 -7.06 6.27 17.53
C GLU A 67 -6.59 6.91 18.86
N ARG A 68 -6.19 6.09 19.83
CA ARG A 68 -5.63 6.56 21.11
C ARG A 68 -4.22 7.13 20.96
N ASP A 69 -3.48 6.69 19.94
CA ASP A 69 -2.09 7.10 19.68
C ASP A 69 -1.97 8.06 18.46
N GLU A 70 -3.04 8.78 18.10
CA GLU A 70 -3.02 9.72 16.97
C GLU A 70 -1.97 10.84 17.12
N GLU A 71 -1.62 11.23 18.35
CA GLU A 71 -0.57 12.23 18.60
C GLU A 71 0.81 11.74 18.13
N THR A 72 1.10 10.45 18.32
CA THR A 72 2.34 9.82 17.85
C THR A 72 2.40 9.82 16.32
N LEU A 73 1.29 9.46 15.65
CA LEU A 73 1.20 9.55 14.19
C LEU A 73 1.35 11.00 13.70
N ALA A 74 0.73 11.95 14.40
CA ALA A 74 0.82 13.36 14.06
C ALA A 74 2.25 13.90 14.19
N ALA A 75 3.04 13.41 15.16
CA ALA A 75 4.46 13.77 15.31
C ALA A 75 5.31 13.30 14.11
N LEU A 76 4.92 12.20 13.46
CA LEU A 76 5.52 11.71 12.20
C LEU A 76 4.92 12.39 10.95
N GLY A 77 4.00 13.34 11.14
CA GLY A 77 3.32 14.09 10.08
C GLY A 77 2.10 13.37 9.47
N TYR A 78 1.68 12.23 10.04
CA TYR A 78 0.48 11.51 9.60
C TYR A 78 -0.76 12.07 10.31
N HIS A 79 -1.65 12.70 9.55
CA HIS A 79 -2.88 13.28 10.09
C HIS A 79 -4.11 12.54 9.61
N ARG A 80 -5.07 12.36 10.51
CA ARG A 80 -6.33 11.66 10.22
C ARG A 80 -7.10 12.35 9.09
N HIS A 81 -7.52 11.57 8.10
CA HIS A 81 -8.33 12.01 6.98
C HIS A 81 -9.69 11.30 7.00
N PHE A 82 -10.74 12.03 7.34
CA PHE A 82 -12.10 11.51 7.37
C PHE A 82 -12.66 11.39 5.96
N ASN A 83 -13.09 10.18 5.59
CA ASN A 83 -13.67 9.86 4.28
C ASN A 83 -15.04 9.15 4.41
N GLY A 84 -15.62 9.15 5.61
CA GLY A 84 -16.92 8.52 5.90
C GLY A 84 -16.88 7.00 6.07
N MET A 85 -15.71 6.37 5.99
CA MET A 85 -15.56 4.93 6.18
C MET A 85 -15.26 4.64 7.66
N VAL A 86 -16.05 3.74 8.24
CA VAL A 86 -15.94 3.35 9.66
C VAL A 86 -15.15 2.07 9.87
N ASP A 87 -14.95 1.29 8.80
CA ASP A 87 -14.27 -0.01 8.84
C ASP A 87 -12.74 0.10 8.63
N ARG A 88 -12.23 1.33 8.55
CA ARG A 88 -10.82 1.65 8.35
C ARG A 88 -10.51 3.09 8.74
N LEU A 89 -9.26 3.32 9.11
CA LEU A 89 -8.72 4.66 9.30
C LEU A 89 -7.85 5.02 8.10
N LEU A 90 -7.78 6.31 7.79
CA LEU A 90 -6.91 6.85 6.77
C LEU A 90 -6.10 7.98 7.37
N TYR A 91 -4.78 7.90 7.26
CA TYR A 91 -3.88 8.98 7.63
C TYR A 91 -3.10 9.44 6.41
N VAL A 92 -2.88 10.75 6.32
CA VAL A 92 -2.19 11.38 5.21
C VAL A 92 -0.99 12.14 5.76
N ARG A 93 0.19 11.88 5.17
CA ARG A 93 1.39 12.68 5.37
C ARG A 93 1.56 13.64 4.19
N ALA A 94 1.74 14.92 4.50
CA ALA A 94 1.76 15.97 3.49
C ALA A 94 2.71 17.13 3.86
N PRO A 95 4.03 16.89 3.93
CA PRO A 95 5.00 17.95 4.19
C PRO A 95 4.88 19.06 3.13
N GLY A 96 4.86 20.32 3.57
CA GLY A 96 4.68 21.47 2.67
C GLY A 96 3.33 21.49 1.93
N GLY A 97 2.33 20.74 2.40
CA GLY A 97 1.00 20.66 1.79
C GLY A 97 0.89 19.71 0.59
N VAL A 98 1.97 19.01 0.22
CA VAL A 98 1.98 18.01 -0.85
C VAL A 98 1.98 16.62 -0.24
N ARG A 99 0.95 15.83 -0.54
CA ARG A 99 0.81 14.46 -0.05
C ARG A 99 1.93 13.59 -0.59
N ASP A 100 2.62 12.88 0.29
CA ASP A 100 3.69 11.98 -0.09
C ASP A 100 3.48 10.56 0.45
N HIS A 101 2.70 10.38 1.53
CA HIS A 101 2.31 9.06 2.04
C HIS A 101 0.84 9.02 2.43
N ILE A 102 0.25 7.84 2.29
CA ILE A 102 -1.09 7.51 2.76
C ILE A 102 -0.97 6.21 3.55
N LEU A 103 -1.45 6.22 4.80
CA LEU A 103 -1.52 5.03 5.64
C LEU A 103 -2.98 4.61 5.79
N HIS A 104 -3.28 3.42 5.29
CA HIS A 104 -4.55 2.73 5.49
C HIS A 104 -4.44 1.83 6.72
N VAL A 105 -5.27 2.04 7.72
CA VAL A 105 -5.31 1.16 8.90
C VAL A 105 -6.60 0.37 8.88
N VAL A 106 -6.49 -0.95 8.98
CA VAL A 106 -7.62 -1.87 8.97
C VAL A 106 -7.48 -2.88 10.11
N THR A 107 -8.59 -3.51 10.49
CA THR A 107 -8.50 -4.64 11.43
C THR A 107 -7.87 -5.85 10.76
N LEU A 108 -7.12 -6.65 11.52
CA LEU A 108 -6.51 -7.91 11.08
C LEU A 108 -7.55 -8.87 10.49
N ALA A 109 -8.76 -8.91 11.05
CA ALA A 109 -9.87 -9.70 10.52
C ALA A 109 -10.24 -9.34 9.07
N SER A 110 -10.10 -8.06 8.69
CA SER A 110 -10.42 -7.58 7.35
C SER A 110 -9.22 -7.60 6.39
N TRP A 111 -8.00 -7.79 6.90
CA TRP A 111 -6.75 -7.78 6.13
C TRP A 111 -6.73 -8.69 4.89
N PRO A 112 -7.26 -9.94 4.92
CA PRO A 112 -7.22 -10.83 3.76
C PRO A 112 -8.13 -10.39 2.60
N THR A 113 -9.15 -9.55 2.87
CA THR A 113 -10.16 -9.14 1.88
C THR A 113 -9.90 -7.75 1.30
N ARG A 114 -8.80 -7.09 1.68
CA ARG A 114 -8.45 -5.77 1.19
C ARG A 114 -7.83 -5.83 -0.21
N ASN A 115 -8.66 -5.56 -1.22
CA ASN A 115 -8.28 -5.56 -2.63
C ASN A 115 -7.07 -4.65 -2.96
N GLN A 116 -6.81 -3.60 -2.18
CA GLN A 116 -5.65 -2.72 -2.42
C GLN A 116 -4.30 -3.46 -2.29
N ARG A 117 -4.25 -4.55 -1.52
CA ARG A 117 -3.05 -5.40 -1.38
C ARG A 117 -2.81 -6.27 -2.61
N ILE A 118 -3.90 -6.74 -3.23
CA ILE A 118 -3.87 -7.69 -4.35
C ILE A 118 -3.22 -7.07 -5.58
N PHE A 119 -3.37 -5.76 -5.79
CA PHE A 119 -2.83 -5.08 -6.96
C PHE A 119 -1.31 -5.19 -7.06
N ALA A 120 -0.58 -4.94 -5.96
CA ALA A 120 0.88 -5.05 -5.94
C ALA A 120 1.34 -6.50 -6.15
N ILE A 121 0.68 -7.45 -5.48
CA ILE A 121 1.01 -8.88 -5.55
C ILE A 121 0.79 -9.45 -6.96
N THR A 122 -0.26 -9.00 -7.66
CA THR A 122 -0.64 -9.54 -8.96
C THR A 122 0.08 -8.85 -10.12
N ALA A 123 0.32 -7.54 -10.02
CA ALA A 123 1.01 -6.79 -11.09
C ALA A 123 2.52 -7.03 -11.13
N GLY A 124 3.15 -7.43 -10.01
CA GLY A 124 4.57 -7.79 -9.96
C GLY A 124 4.89 -9.19 -10.50
N ARG A 125 3.88 -10.03 -10.76
CA ARG A 125 4.06 -11.30 -11.47
C ARG A 125 3.91 -11.03 -12.96
N THR A 126 5.02 -11.00 -13.69
CA THR A 126 5.00 -11.17 -15.15
C THR A 126 4.13 -12.37 -15.46
N ALA A 127 2.94 -12.13 -16.02
CA ALA A 127 2.12 -13.18 -16.55
C ALA A 127 2.92 -13.82 -17.69
N HIS A 128 3.59 -14.94 -17.41
CA HIS A 128 3.91 -15.89 -18.46
C HIS A 128 2.59 -16.47 -18.94
N ILE A 129 1.92 -15.71 -19.81
CA ILE A 129 0.88 -16.24 -20.68
C ILE A 129 1.64 -17.24 -21.55
N HIS A 130 1.48 -18.53 -21.24
CA HIS A 130 1.90 -19.59 -22.12
C HIS A 130 0.99 -19.51 -23.36
N LEU A 131 1.39 -18.67 -24.33
CA LEU A 131 0.83 -18.67 -25.66
C LEU A 131 1.09 -20.05 -26.23
N GLY A 132 0.01 -20.80 -26.40
CA GLY A 132 0.06 -22.19 -26.80
C GLY A 132 0.88 -22.41 -28.06
N GLN A 133 1.75 -23.40 -28.00
CA GLN A 133 2.09 -24.17 -29.19
C GLN A 133 1.40 -25.52 -29.04
N GLY A 134 0.35 -25.71 -29.82
CA GLY A 134 -0.21 -27.03 -30.02
C GLY A 134 0.79 -27.90 -30.78
N CYS A 135 0.90 -29.17 -30.40
CA CYS A 135 0.85 -30.29 -31.34
C CYS A 135 0.83 -31.64 -30.61
N ARG A 136 -0.21 -32.40 -30.93
CA ARG A 136 -0.23 -33.82 -31.31
C ARG A 136 0.56 -34.83 -30.46
N CYS A 137 -0.24 -35.76 -29.92
CA CYS A 137 -0.15 -37.21 -30.16
C CYS A 137 1.18 -37.91 -29.87
N CYS A 138 1.19 -38.77 -28.84
CA CYS A 138 1.55 -40.19 -28.95
C CYS A 138 1.49 -40.83 -27.55
N ARG A 139 0.41 -41.57 -27.27
CA ARG A 139 0.45 -42.62 -26.24
C ARG A 139 1.28 -43.78 -26.79
N CYS A 140 2.40 -44.07 -26.15
CA CYS A 140 3.12 -45.34 -26.28
C CYS A 140 3.73 -45.71 -24.94
N ARG A 141 3.29 -46.88 -24.40
CA ARG A 141 3.97 -47.86 -23.53
C ARG A 141 4.64 -47.34 -22.24
N THR A 142 4.46 -47.97 -21.08
CA THR A 142 4.52 -49.41 -20.77
C THR A 142 3.41 -49.89 -19.87
#